data_AF-A0A5E4M630-F1
#
_entry.id   AF-A0A5E4M630-F1
#
_cell.length_a   1.000
_cell.length_b   1.000
_cell.length_c   1.000
_cell.angle_alpha   90.00
_cell.angle_beta   90.00
_cell.angle_gamma   90.00
#
_symmetry.space_group_name_H-M   'P 1'
#
loop_
_entity.id
_entity.type
_entity.pdbx_description
1 polymer ?
#
loop_
_entity_poly.entity_id
_entity_poly.type
_entity_poly.pdbx_seq_one_letter_code
_entity_poly.pdbx_strand_id
1 'polypeptide(L)'
;MSVKLIGRTSNLYGKTLWEIIGNLRDAGIGRLITRNSYNRYDEPCFFRVLSVEPTAQIENKLRKVIVHVEKIFRGKHYKEPVEIYRVSYKPDYRLIPKDEEQLWWDRLANCKPREKVVPGSIELPPLMRLVLERDNKEFSPTLPLIIRSGRDNVAQSDVTKIVPYGPSFFKNQQSS
;
A
#
# COMPACT_ATOMS: atom_id res chain seq x y z
N MET A 1 4.07 -40.62 -7.01
CA MET A 1 3.43 -40.51 -5.67
C MET A 1 2.75 -39.15 -5.57
N SER A 2 1.47 -39.10 -5.20
CA SER A 2 0.73 -37.85 -5.00
C SER A 2 0.83 -37.40 -3.54
N VAL A 3 1.52 -36.30 -3.28
CA VAL A 3 1.65 -35.73 -1.92
C VAL A 3 0.39 -34.91 -1.62
N LYS A 4 -0.39 -35.32 -0.63
CA LYS A 4 -1.55 -34.57 -0.13
C LYS A 4 -1.12 -33.70 1.04
N LEU A 5 -1.07 -32.39 0.84
CA LEU A 5 -0.79 -31.42 1.89
C LEU A 5 -2.03 -31.26 2.78
N ILE A 6 -1.87 -31.46 4.09
CA ILE A 6 -2.93 -31.30 5.09
C ILE A 6 -2.58 -30.09 5.96
N GLY A 7 -3.50 -29.13 6.08
CA GLY A 7 -3.35 -27.93 6.93
C GLY A 7 -3.61 -26.61 6.20
N ARG A 8 -3.37 -25.49 6.89
CA ARG A 8 -3.54 -24.15 6.33
C ARG A 8 -2.36 -23.81 5.42
N THR A 9 -2.64 -23.53 4.15
CA THR A 9 -1.62 -23.10 3.19
C THR A 9 -1.06 -21.73 3.56
N SER A 10 0.26 -21.59 3.56
CA SER A 10 0.95 -20.30 3.70
C SER A 10 1.79 -20.03 2.45
N ASN A 11 1.73 -18.79 1.96
CA ASN A 11 2.51 -18.34 0.80
C ASN A 11 3.76 -17.55 1.25
N LEU A 12 4.13 -17.67 2.54
CA LEU A 12 5.27 -16.97 3.11
C LEU A 12 6.50 -17.87 2.93
N TYR A 13 7.36 -17.49 2.00
CA TYR A 13 8.65 -18.11 1.82
C TYR A 13 9.70 -17.04 1.57
N GLY A 14 10.92 -17.28 2.06
CA GLY A 14 12.02 -16.32 2.01
C GLY A 14 12.68 -16.14 3.38
N LYS A 15 13.31 -14.98 3.57
CA LYS A 15 13.99 -14.62 4.81
C LYS A 15 13.21 -13.54 5.56
N THR A 16 13.47 -13.43 6.86
CA THR A 16 12.95 -12.32 7.66
C THR A 16 13.73 -11.03 7.37
N LEU A 17 13.16 -9.86 7.66
CA LEU A 17 13.89 -8.60 7.48
C LEU A 17 15.16 -8.56 8.35
N TRP A 18 15.07 -9.05 9.59
CA TRP A 18 16.22 -9.14 10.50
C TRP A 18 17.39 -9.91 9.88
N GLU A 19 17.13 -11.06 9.27
CA GLU A 19 18.17 -11.89 8.66
C GLU A 19 18.78 -11.26 7.40
N ILE A 20 18.02 -10.46 6.66
CA ILE A 20 18.54 -9.76 5.48
C ILE A 20 19.41 -8.58 5.92
N ILE A 21 18.83 -7.71 6.74
CA ILE A 21 19.43 -6.45 7.21
C ILE A 21 20.66 -6.74 8.08
N GLY A 22 20.58 -7.71 8.99
CA GLY A 22 21.68 -8.07 9.89
C GLY A 22 22.90 -8.66 9.19
N ASN A 23 22.74 -9.17 7.96
CA ASN A 23 23.85 -9.70 7.17
C ASN A 23 24.43 -8.66 6.19
N LEU A 24 23.84 -7.47 6.09
CA LEU A 24 24.28 -6.41 5.19
C LEU A 24 25.16 -5.39 5.94
N ARG A 25 26.14 -4.83 5.23
CA ARG A 25 26.89 -3.67 5.72
C ARG A 25 25.94 -2.47 5.88
N ASP A 26 26.14 -1.69 6.93
CA ASP A 26 25.35 -0.49 7.26
C ASP A 26 23.84 -0.77 7.29
N ALA A 27 23.45 -1.97 7.78
CA ALA A 27 22.07 -2.44 7.85
C ALA A 27 21.32 -2.43 6.49
N GLY A 28 22.06 -2.41 5.38
CA GLY A 28 21.46 -2.39 4.04
C GLY A 28 20.76 -1.07 3.67
N ILE A 29 21.14 0.05 4.29
CA ILE A 29 20.64 1.38 3.91
C ILE A 29 20.87 1.63 2.41
N GLY A 30 19.84 2.14 1.72
CA GLY A 30 19.83 2.39 0.28
C GLY A 30 19.54 1.18 -0.59
N ARG A 31 19.51 -0.04 -0.04
CA ARG A 31 19.25 -1.27 -0.81
C ARG A 31 17.76 -1.48 -1.07
N LEU A 32 17.45 -2.17 -2.17
CA LEU A 32 16.08 -2.55 -2.50
C LEU A 32 15.69 -3.92 -1.93
N ILE A 33 14.52 -3.98 -1.30
CA ILE A 33 13.93 -5.20 -0.76
C ILE A 33 12.54 -5.38 -1.36
N THR A 34 12.19 -6.60 -1.74
CA THR A 34 10.84 -6.95 -2.17
C THR A 34 10.21 -7.99 -1.24
N ARG A 35 8.88 -8.13 -1.33
CA ARG A 35 8.15 -9.18 -0.64
C ARG A 35 7.64 -10.19 -1.64
N ASN A 36 7.81 -11.45 -1.33
CA ASN A 36 7.38 -12.53 -2.20
C ASN A 36 5.85 -12.55 -2.40
N SER A 37 5.10 -12.20 -1.35
CA SER A 37 3.65 -11.99 -1.46
C SER A 37 3.21 -10.90 -2.45
N TYR A 38 4.13 -10.04 -2.92
CA TYR A 38 3.87 -9.05 -3.96
C TYR A 38 4.07 -9.56 -5.38
N ASN A 39 4.63 -10.76 -5.58
CA ASN A 39 4.71 -11.39 -6.90
C ASN A 39 3.34 -11.68 -7.54
N ARG A 40 2.24 -11.52 -6.78
CA ARG A 40 0.87 -11.58 -7.29
C ARG A 40 0.47 -10.38 -8.15
N TYR A 41 1.28 -9.32 -8.17
CA TYR A 41 1.05 -8.10 -8.92
C TYR A 41 2.09 -8.01 -10.03
N ASP A 42 1.65 -7.74 -11.26
CA ASP A 42 2.56 -7.52 -12.41
C ASP A 42 3.31 -6.19 -12.28
N GLU A 43 2.71 -5.25 -11.54
CA GLU A 43 3.26 -3.93 -11.29
C GLU A 43 4.43 -4.02 -10.27
N PRO A 44 5.53 -3.25 -10.45
CA PRO A 44 6.68 -3.32 -9.57
C PRO A 44 6.30 -2.92 -8.14
N CYS A 45 6.70 -3.77 -7.19
CA CYS A 45 6.48 -3.59 -5.75
C CYS A 45 7.79 -3.87 -5.01
N PHE A 46 8.37 -2.82 -4.43
CA PHE A 46 9.60 -2.93 -3.67
C PHE A 46 9.71 -1.79 -2.65
N PHE A 47 10.69 -1.92 -1.77
CA PHE A 47 11.00 -0.98 -0.72
C PHE A 47 12.45 -0.55 -0.83
N ARG A 48 12.73 0.75 -0.70
CA ARG A 48 14.10 1.24 -0.49
C ARG A 48 14.32 1.49 0.99
N VAL A 49 15.35 0.87 1.57
CA VAL A 49 15.67 1.04 3.00
C VAL A 49 16.26 2.43 3.22
N LEU A 50 15.66 3.21 4.13
CA LEU A 50 16.17 4.53 4.53
C LEU A 50 16.91 4.46 5.88
N SER A 51 16.26 3.87 6.88
CA SER A 51 16.76 3.80 8.25
C SER A 51 16.32 2.49 8.90
N VAL A 52 17.14 1.99 9.82
CA VAL A 52 16.91 0.74 10.55
C VAL A 52 17.14 0.99 12.03
N GLU A 53 16.14 0.65 12.84
CA GLU A 53 16.21 0.71 14.29
C GLU A 53 16.08 -0.71 14.86
N PRO A 54 17.16 -1.27 15.44
CA PRO A 54 17.12 -2.59 16.06
C PRO A 54 16.28 -2.55 17.34
N THR A 55 15.26 -3.40 17.42
CA THR A 55 14.47 -3.55 18.65
C THR A 55 15.17 -4.51 19.62
N ALA A 56 16.25 -4.05 20.25
CA ALA A 56 17.06 -4.87 21.18
C ALA A 56 16.40 -5.08 22.56
N GLN A 57 15.37 -4.29 22.91
CA GLN A 57 14.89 -4.18 24.30
C GLN A 57 13.65 -5.01 24.65
N ILE A 58 13.17 -5.91 23.77
CA ILE A 58 11.95 -6.67 24.06
C ILE A 58 12.28 -8.15 24.10
N GLU A 59 12.69 -8.61 25.29
CA GLU A 59 13.16 -9.97 25.63
C GLU A 59 12.26 -11.12 25.15
N ASN A 60 11.02 -10.84 24.73
CA ASN A 60 10.04 -11.84 24.29
C ASN A 60 9.50 -11.67 22.86
N LYS A 61 10.01 -10.70 22.07
CA LYS A 61 9.54 -10.51 20.68
C LYS A 61 10.53 -11.14 19.69
N LEU A 62 10.10 -12.24 19.07
CA LEU A 62 10.69 -12.83 17.87
C LEU A 62 11.34 -11.78 16.97
N ARG A 63 12.65 -11.88 16.69
CA ARG A 63 13.45 -11.21 15.63
C ARG A 63 12.71 -10.08 14.86
N LYS A 64 12.31 -9.02 15.56
CA LYS A 64 11.58 -7.88 15.00
C LYS A 64 12.52 -6.69 14.89
N VAL A 65 12.30 -5.94 13.84
CA VAL A 65 13.06 -4.72 13.51
C VAL A 65 12.07 -3.66 13.12
N ILE A 66 12.38 -2.42 13.46
CA ILE A 66 11.71 -1.24 12.93
C ILE A 66 12.54 -0.77 11.74
N VAL A 67 11.94 -0.74 10.56
CA VAL A 67 12.62 -0.30 9.34
C VAL A 67 11.80 0.80 8.69
N HIS A 68 12.43 1.95 8.48
CA HIS A 68 11.86 3.05 7.72
C HIS A 68 12.24 2.87 6.25
N VAL A 69 11.22 2.81 5.38
CA VAL A 69 11.42 2.55 3.95
C VAL A 69 10.64 3.54 3.08
N GLU A 70 11.16 3.79 1.88
CA GLU A 70 10.34 4.31 0.79
C GLU A 70 9.57 3.15 0.18
N LYS A 71 8.25 3.28 0.17
CA LYS A 71 7.34 2.26 -0.36
C LYS A 71 7.06 2.56 -1.83
N ILE A 72 7.33 1.58 -2.69
CA ILE A 72 6.82 1.52 -4.05
C ILE A 72 5.84 0.36 -4.10
N PHE A 73 4.56 0.64 -4.31
CA PHE A 73 3.53 -0.40 -4.36
C PHE A 73 2.63 -0.21 -5.56
N ARG A 74 2.58 -1.24 -6.40
CA ARG A 74 1.81 -1.30 -7.65
C ARG A 74 2.07 -0.10 -8.56
N GLY A 75 3.35 0.21 -8.75
CA GLY A 75 3.80 1.35 -9.56
C GLY A 75 3.60 2.73 -8.92
N LYS A 76 3.04 2.82 -7.69
CA LYS A 76 2.87 4.09 -6.98
C LYS A 76 4.02 4.33 -6.01
N HIS A 77 4.68 5.47 -6.15
CA HIS A 77 5.70 5.94 -5.22
C HIS A 77 5.07 6.74 -4.08
N TYR A 78 5.30 6.30 -2.84
CA TYR A 78 4.76 6.96 -1.65
C TYR A 78 5.75 8.03 -1.18
N LYS A 79 5.31 9.29 -1.13
CA LYS A 79 6.16 10.42 -0.75
C LYS A 79 6.61 10.37 0.71
N GLU A 80 5.78 9.80 1.58
CA GLU A 80 6.08 9.67 3.00
C GLU A 80 6.76 8.33 3.29
N PRO A 81 7.85 8.32 4.07
CA PRO A 81 8.46 7.09 4.57
C PRO A 81 7.45 6.24 5.34
N VAL A 82 7.47 4.93 5.08
CA VAL A 82 6.61 3.96 5.74
C VAL A 82 7.43 3.14 6.73
N GLU A 83 6.91 3.01 7.95
CA GLU A 83 7.49 2.14 8.97
C GLU A 83 7.03 0.69 8.80
N ILE A 84 8.00 -0.23 8.80
CA ILE A 84 7.77 -1.68 8.83
C ILE A 84 8.20 -2.23 10.19
N TYR A 85 7.23 -2.47 11.07
CA TYR A 85 7.45 -3.17 12.34
C TYR A 85 6.59 -4.43 12.48
N ARG A 86 5.28 -4.31 12.29
CA ARG A 86 4.33 -5.41 12.55
C ARG A 86 4.59 -6.67 11.72
N VAL A 87 5.16 -6.51 10.53
CA VAL A 87 5.37 -7.59 9.55
C VAL A 87 6.85 -7.91 9.33
N SER A 88 7.78 -7.36 10.11
CA SER A 88 9.23 -7.59 9.92
C SER A 88 9.67 -9.02 10.23
N TYR A 89 8.97 -9.70 11.15
CA TYR A 89 9.24 -11.09 11.52
C TYR A 89 8.79 -12.12 10.47
N LYS A 90 7.99 -11.72 9.46
CA LYS A 90 7.45 -12.67 8.48
C LYS A 90 8.57 -13.07 7.49
N PRO A 91 8.77 -14.38 7.22
CA PRO A 91 9.74 -14.84 6.22
C PRO A 91 9.16 -14.69 4.82
N ASP A 92 9.07 -13.45 4.36
CA ASP A 92 8.43 -13.08 3.09
C ASP A 92 9.30 -12.10 2.28
N TYR A 93 10.50 -11.77 2.79
CA TYR A 93 11.35 -10.76 2.17
C TYR A 93 12.45 -11.40 1.33
N ARG A 94 12.81 -10.68 0.27
CA ARG A 94 13.93 -11.00 -0.61
C ARG A 94 14.70 -9.72 -0.90
N LEU A 95 16.02 -9.79 -0.77
CA LEU A 95 16.93 -8.73 -1.19
C LEU A 95 17.06 -8.75 -2.72
N ILE A 96 16.98 -7.57 -3.34
CA ILE A 96 17.24 -7.42 -4.77
C ILE A 96 18.78 -7.29 -4.97
N PRO A 97 19.40 -8.11 -5.85
CA PRO A 97 20.82 -7.97 -6.19
C PRO A 97 21.13 -6.58 -6.78
N LYS A 98 22.33 -6.03 -6.52
CA LYS A 98 22.74 -4.70 -7.02
C LYS A 98 22.55 -4.55 -8.53
N ASP A 99 22.92 -5.58 -9.28
CA ASP A 99 22.89 -5.57 -10.74
C ASP A 99 21.46 -5.49 -11.29
N GLU A 100 20.47 -5.97 -10.52
CA GLU A 100 19.07 -5.92 -10.89
C GLU A 100 18.37 -4.63 -10.42
N GLU A 101 18.95 -3.85 -9.50
CA GLU A 101 18.25 -2.68 -8.91
C GLU A 101 17.84 -1.66 -9.98
N GLN A 102 18.67 -1.44 -10.99
CA GLN A 102 18.36 -0.54 -12.11
C GLN A 102 17.13 -1.02 -12.90
N LEU A 103 17.04 -2.32 -13.18
CA LEU A 103 15.90 -2.90 -13.88
C LEU A 103 14.57 -2.68 -13.12
N TRP A 104 14.60 -2.70 -11.79
CA TRP A 104 13.41 -2.40 -10.98
C TRP A 104 12.98 -0.93 -11.05
N TRP A 105 13.95 -0.01 -11.11
CA TRP A 105 13.68 1.41 -11.34
C TRP A 105 13.14 1.67 -12.75
N ASP A 106 13.71 1.02 -13.77
CA ASP A 106 13.22 1.13 -15.15
C ASP A 106 11.81 0.58 -15.29
N ARG A 107 11.50 -0.54 -14.61
CA ARG A 107 10.13 -1.06 -14.54
C ARG A 107 9.17 -0.07 -13.89
N LEU A 108 9.59 0.63 -12.84
CA LEU A 108 8.77 1.66 -12.20
C LEU A 108 8.50 2.82 -13.16
N ALA A 109 9.53 3.30 -13.88
CA ALA A 109 9.38 4.39 -14.85
C ALA A 109 8.42 4.04 -15.99
N ASN A 110 8.41 2.78 -16.43
CA ASN A 110 7.53 2.30 -17.49
C ASN A 110 6.15 1.83 -17.01
N CYS A 111 5.92 1.74 -15.69
CA CYS A 111 4.68 1.23 -15.14
C CYS A 111 3.59 2.30 -15.16
N LYS A 112 2.50 2.05 -15.88
CA LYS A 112 1.27 2.85 -15.76
C LYS A 112 0.50 2.41 -14.51
N PRO A 113 0.07 3.34 -13.63
CA PRO A 113 -0.72 2.98 -12.47
C PRO A 113 -2.05 2.37 -12.93
N ARG A 114 -2.43 1.23 -12.35
CA ARG A 114 -3.72 0.60 -12.66
C ARG A 114 -4.86 1.41 -12.04
N GLU A 115 -5.56 2.14 -12.88
CA GLU A 115 -6.79 2.83 -12.53
C GLU A 115 -7.97 1.85 -12.60
N LYS A 116 -8.84 1.90 -11.59
CA LYS A 116 -10.09 1.14 -11.58
C LYS A 116 -11.22 2.15 -11.65
N VAL A 117 -11.86 2.24 -12.80
CA VAL A 117 -13.09 3.02 -12.97
C VAL A 117 -14.20 2.32 -12.21
N VAL A 118 -14.88 3.06 -11.32
CA VAL A 118 -16.00 2.59 -10.51
C VAL A 118 -17.19 3.49 -10.84
N PRO A 119 -18.42 2.97 -10.97
CA PRO A 119 -19.59 3.81 -11.20
C PRO A 119 -19.78 4.79 -10.03
N GLY A 120 -20.24 6.01 -10.34
CA GLY A 120 -20.53 7.04 -9.33
C GLY A 120 -21.75 6.73 -8.46
N SER A 121 -22.54 5.73 -8.85
CA SER A 121 -23.74 5.31 -8.13
C SER A 121 -24.04 3.83 -8.36
N ILE A 122 -24.75 3.19 -7.43
CA ILE A 122 -25.18 1.79 -7.50
C ILE A 122 -26.66 1.70 -7.16
N GLU A 123 -27.38 0.76 -7.77
CA GLU A 123 -28.78 0.49 -7.46
C GLU A 123 -28.99 0.09 -5.98
N LEU A 124 -30.14 0.48 -5.44
CA LEU A 124 -30.49 0.16 -4.07
C LEU A 124 -30.60 -1.38 -3.88
N PRO A 125 -30.00 -1.97 -2.82
CA PRO A 125 -30.15 -3.39 -2.55
C PRO A 125 -31.62 -3.81 -2.42
N PRO A 126 -32.01 -5.01 -2.88
CA PRO A 126 -33.41 -5.41 -3.00
C PRO A 126 -34.17 -5.37 -1.68
N LEU A 127 -33.53 -5.74 -0.57
CA LEU A 127 -34.15 -5.67 0.76
C LEU A 127 -34.43 -4.22 1.18
N MET A 128 -33.47 -3.29 0.95
CA MET A 128 -33.67 -1.88 1.29
C MET A 128 -34.80 -1.27 0.47
N ARG A 129 -34.95 -1.70 -0.79
CA ARG A 129 -36.01 -1.24 -1.68
C ARG A 129 -37.39 -1.58 -1.12
N LEU A 130 -37.60 -2.84 -0.74
CA LEU A 130 -38.86 -3.30 -0.15
C LEU A 130 -39.19 -2.60 1.18
N VAL A 131 -38.18 -2.32 2.01
CA VAL A 131 -38.37 -1.61 3.28
C VAL A 131 -38.82 -0.17 3.05
N LEU A 132 -38.22 0.53 2.07
CA LEU A 132 -38.61 1.90 1.73
C LEU A 132 -39.99 1.97 1.08
N GLU A 133 -40.32 0.99 0.22
CA GLU A 133 -41.66 0.83 -0.36
C GLU A 133 -42.71 0.60 0.74
N ARG A 134 -42.41 -0.21 1.74
CA ARG A 134 -43.29 -0.43 2.91
C ARG A 134 -43.51 0.84 3.74
N ASP A 135 -42.47 1.67 3.88
CA ASP A 135 -42.50 2.92 4.64
C ASP A 135 -43.16 4.08 3.89
N ASN A 136 -43.63 3.88 2.64
CA ASN A 136 -44.17 4.92 1.76
C ASN A 136 -43.26 6.15 1.62
N LYS A 137 -41.93 5.96 1.65
CA LYS A 137 -40.97 7.04 1.43
C LYS A 137 -40.67 7.13 -0.07
N GLU A 138 -40.71 8.34 -0.63
CA GLU A 138 -40.13 8.55 -1.96
C GLU A 138 -38.61 8.38 -1.86
N PHE A 139 -38.06 7.45 -2.64
CA PHE A 139 -36.62 7.22 -2.70
C PHE A 139 -36.12 7.22 -4.14
N SER A 140 -34.91 7.73 -4.33
CA SER A 140 -34.19 7.54 -5.58
C SER A 140 -33.73 6.07 -5.67
N PRO A 141 -33.85 5.44 -6.84
CA PRO A 141 -33.48 4.02 -7.02
C PRO A 141 -31.96 3.78 -6.91
N THR A 142 -31.16 4.83 -6.73
CA THR A 142 -29.70 4.78 -6.85
C THR A 142 -29.02 5.44 -5.65
N LEU A 143 -28.02 4.77 -5.09
CA LEU A 143 -27.15 5.24 -4.01
C LEU A 143 -25.90 5.89 -4.58
N PRO A 144 -25.49 7.08 -4.08
CA PRO A 144 -24.20 7.66 -4.43
C PRO A 144 -23.07 6.78 -3.86
N LEU A 145 -22.09 6.45 -4.70
CA LEU A 145 -20.96 5.65 -4.29
C LEU A 145 -19.85 6.54 -3.74
N ILE A 146 -19.63 6.47 -2.42
CA ILE A 146 -18.56 7.19 -1.74
C ILE A 146 -17.38 6.22 -1.56
N ILE A 147 -16.32 6.41 -2.34
CA ILE A 147 -15.08 5.65 -2.16
C ILE A 147 -14.35 6.21 -0.95
N ARG A 148 -14.21 5.40 0.10
CA ARG A 148 -13.33 5.74 1.22
C ARG A 148 -11.89 5.69 0.75
N SER A 149 -11.21 6.83 0.81
CA SER A 149 -9.78 6.88 0.57
C SER A 149 -9.05 6.14 1.69
N GLY A 150 -8.15 5.23 1.32
CA GLY A 150 -7.19 4.61 2.20
C GLY A 150 -5.77 4.95 1.75
N ARG A 151 -4.77 4.56 2.55
CA ARG A 151 -3.34 4.81 2.24
C ARG A 151 -2.96 4.34 0.83
N ASP A 152 -3.49 3.20 0.40
CA ASP A 152 -3.16 2.57 -0.90
C ASP A 152 -4.25 2.76 -1.98
N ASN A 153 -5.44 3.23 -1.58
CA ASN A 153 -6.62 3.36 -2.45
C ASN A 153 -7.12 4.80 -2.39
N VAL A 154 -6.74 5.63 -3.36
CA VAL A 154 -7.22 7.01 -3.47
C VAL A 154 -8.15 7.09 -4.66
N ALA A 155 -9.37 7.58 -4.42
CA ALA A 155 -10.29 7.93 -5.49
C ALA A 155 -9.85 9.23 -6.13
N GLN A 156 -9.60 9.20 -7.43
CA GLN A 156 -9.52 10.41 -8.24
C GLN A 156 -10.93 10.61 -8.80
N SER A 157 -11.68 11.54 -8.19
CA SER A 157 -12.84 12.12 -8.88
C SER A 157 -12.30 13.05 -9.98
N ASP A 158 -13.04 13.19 -11.08
CA ASP A 158 -12.68 14.08 -12.19
C ASP A 158 -12.12 15.42 -11.67
N VAL A 159 -10.86 15.70 -12.05
CA VAL A 159 -10.12 16.92 -11.67
C VAL A 159 -10.90 18.19 -12.08
N THR A 160 -11.84 18.08 -13.01
CA THR A 160 -12.75 19.14 -13.45
C THR A 160 -13.78 19.58 -12.42
N LYS A 161 -14.00 18.83 -11.33
CA LYS A 161 -14.93 19.20 -10.24
C LYS A 161 -14.23 19.70 -8.97
N ILE A 162 -12.90 19.73 -8.95
CA ILE A 162 -12.15 20.29 -7.82
C ILE A 162 -12.14 21.81 -8.00
N VAL A 163 -13.10 22.50 -7.38
CA VAL A 163 -12.93 23.93 -7.10
C VAL A 163 -11.65 24.04 -6.27
N PRO A 164 -10.65 24.84 -6.67
CA PRO A 164 -9.44 24.99 -5.87
C PRO A 164 -9.84 25.64 -4.55
N TYR A 165 -9.84 24.85 -3.47
CA TYR A 165 -9.90 25.39 -2.12
C TYR A 165 -8.53 26.00 -1.83
N GLY A 166 -8.31 27.20 -2.35
CA GLY A 166 -7.17 28.02 -1.96
C GLY A 166 -7.32 28.39 -0.47
N PRO A 167 -6.26 28.35 0.34
CA PRO A 167 -6.34 28.84 1.70
C PRO A 167 -6.69 30.33 1.66
N SER A 168 -7.86 30.71 2.18
CA SER A 168 -8.33 32.08 2.35
C SER A 168 -7.56 32.87 3.43
N PHE A 169 -6.33 32.44 3.75
CA PHE A 169 -5.57 32.94 4.91
C PHE A 169 -4.55 34.03 4.59
N PHE A 170 -4.27 34.34 3.31
CA PHE A 170 -3.30 35.39 2.94
C PHE A 170 -3.85 36.36 1.88
N LYS A 171 -5.03 36.97 2.12
CA LYS A 171 -5.51 38.09 1.28
C LYS A 171 -5.53 39.46 1.95
N ASN A 172 -5.15 39.57 3.23
CA ASN A 172 -5.15 40.85 3.94
C ASN A 172 -3.77 41.19 4.51
N GLN A 173 -2.75 41.34 3.67
CA GLN A 173 -1.57 42.16 3.98
C GLN A 173 -0.97 42.70 2.68
N GLN A 174 -1.58 43.77 2.14
CA GLN A 174 -0.94 44.79 1.32
C GLN A 174 -1.98 45.88 0.99
N SER A 175 -2.25 46.75 1.96
CA SER A 175 -2.81 48.08 1.75
C SER A 175 -2.71 48.88 3.04
N SER A 176 -1.56 49.50 3.27
CA SER A 176 -1.30 50.78 3.95
C SER A 176 0.21 50.96 4.07
#